data_AF-A0A3N6N5U5-F1
#
_entry.id   AF-A0A3N6N5U5-F1
#
_cell.length_a   1.000
_cell.length_b   1.000
_cell.length_c   1.000
_cell.angle_alpha   90.00
_cell.angle_beta   90.00
_cell.angle_gamma   90.00
#
_symmetry.space_group_name_H-M   'P 1'
#
loop_
_entity.id
_entity.type
_entity.pdbx_description
1 polymer ?
#
loop_
_entity_poly.entity_id
_entity_poly.type
_entity_poly.pdbx_seq_one_letter_code
_entity_poly.pdbx_strand_id
1 'polypeptide(L)'
;MTWLRALAAAGLSVLLPGAGHALIKDWLRMLVFSGLYFTAVVLFLPPPNEIAAVGSLTESMEFVASEIDTMGQFVLSFIVLFAAIDATFRALGFPPGSNGDSADGPSCPHCGKELDEDLSFCHWCTTRLEPEEPEEPGESEPTAGPAEARN
;
A
#
# COMPACT_ATOMS: atom_id res chain seq x y z
N MET A 1 -7.68 9.61 3.11
CA MET A 1 -6.32 9.19 3.55
C MET A 1 -5.70 8.07 2.70
N THR A 2 -6.49 7.23 2.03
CA THR A 2 -6.01 6.13 1.16
C THR A 2 -5.18 6.60 -0.03
N TRP A 3 -5.57 7.69 -0.69
CA TRP A 3 -4.83 8.27 -1.82
C TRP A 3 -3.40 8.70 -1.48
N LEU A 4 -3.19 9.30 -0.31
CA LEU A 4 -1.84 9.71 0.11
C LEU A 4 -0.94 8.50 0.37
N ARG A 5 -1.50 7.41 0.92
CA ARG A 5 -0.79 6.14 1.12
C ARG A 5 -0.47 5.47 -0.21
N ALA A 6 -1.41 5.51 -1.17
CA ALA A 6 -1.20 4.99 -2.51
C ALA A 6 -0.09 5.74 -3.24
N LEU A 7 -0.08 7.07 -3.18
CA LEU A 7 0.99 7.89 -3.75
C LEU A 7 2.34 7.62 -3.07
N ALA A 8 2.36 7.49 -1.74
CA ALA A 8 3.58 7.14 -1.00
C ALA A 8 4.09 5.74 -1.38
N ALA A 9 3.22 4.73 -1.44
CA ALA A 9 3.57 3.36 -1.80
C ALA A 9 4.06 3.26 -3.26
N ALA A 10 3.40 3.97 -4.19
CA ALA A 10 3.79 4.04 -5.59
C ALA A 10 5.16 4.73 -5.73
N GLY A 11 5.32 5.93 -5.17
CA GLY A 11 6.56 6.70 -5.25
C GLY A 11 7.75 5.94 -4.65
N LEU A 12 7.55 5.29 -3.49
CA LEU A 12 8.59 4.49 -2.86
C LEU A 12 8.97 3.28 -3.71
N SER A 13 8.01 2.66 -4.42
CA SER A 13 8.27 1.55 -5.34
C SER A 13 8.96 1.98 -6.64
N VAL A 14 8.76 3.22 -7.09
CA VAL A 14 9.49 3.78 -8.24
C VAL A 14 10.95 4.01 -7.89
N LEU A 15 11.22 4.53 -6.68
CA LEU A 15 12.59 4.77 -6.20
C LEU A 15 13.35 3.47 -5.96
N LEU A 16 12.70 2.51 -5.31
CA LEU A 16 13.28 1.19 -5.05
C LEU A 16 12.17 0.14 -5.14
N PRO A 17 12.11 -0.65 -6.22
CA PRO A 17 11.09 -1.68 -6.37
C PRO A 17 11.00 -2.60 -5.14
N GLY A 18 9.79 -2.75 -4.61
CA GLY A 18 9.49 -3.50 -3.38
C GLY A 18 9.46 -2.65 -2.10
N ALA A 19 9.97 -1.42 -2.10
CA ALA A 19 9.95 -0.57 -0.90
C ALA A 19 8.53 -0.10 -0.55
N GLY A 20 7.67 0.19 -1.54
CA GLY A 20 6.25 0.48 -1.28
C GLY A 20 5.51 -0.66 -0.59
N HIS A 21 5.87 -1.91 -0.88
CA HIS A 21 5.32 -3.09 -0.19
C HIS A 21 5.75 -3.17 1.27
N ALA A 22 6.94 -2.67 1.62
CA ALA A 22 7.37 -2.57 3.01
C ALA A 22 6.47 -1.60 3.81
N LEU A 23 6.03 -0.48 3.21
CA LEU A 23 5.12 0.49 3.85
C LEU A 23 3.77 -0.15 4.22
N ILE A 24 3.22 -0.98 3.33
CA ILE A 24 1.96 -1.72 3.55
C ILE A 24 2.17 -3.07 4.25
N LYS A 25 3.40 -3.38 4.68
CA LYS A 25 3.82 -4.58 5.43
C LYS A 25 3.61 -5.89 4.65
N ASP A 26 3.67 -5.84 3.32
CA ASP A 26 3.58 -7.01 2.44
C ASP A 26 5.01 -7.56 2.15
N TRP A 27 5.56 -8.27 3.14
CA TRP A 27 6.97 -8.70 3.14
C TRP A 27 7.33 -9.66 1.99
N LEU A 28 6.41 -10.54 1.58
CA LEU A 28 6.67 -11.46 0.48
C LEU A 28 6.91 -10.69 -0.82
N ARG A 29 6.05 -9.72 -1.12
CA ARG A 29 6.15 -8.90 -2.33
C ARG A 29 7.34 -7.95 -2.29
N MET A 30 7.65 -7.40 -1.12
CA MET A 30 8.90 -6.66 -0.91
C MET A 30 10.10 -7.51 -1.36
N LEU A 31 10.24 -8.73 -0.84
CA LEU A 31 11.36 -9.61 -1.18
C LEU A 31 11.37 -10.00 -2.66
N VAL A 32 10.21 -10.29 -3.25
CA VAL A 32 10.11 -10.64 -4.67
C VAL A 32 10.52 -9.47 -5.57
N PHE A 33 9.92 -8.29 -5.42
CA PHE A 33 10.22 -7.15 -6.30
C PHE A 33 11.63 -6.61 -6.08
N SER A 34 12.09 -6.49 -4.83
CA SER A 34 13.46 -6.06 -4.55
C SER A 34 14.47 -7.10 -5.04
N GLY A 35 14.21 -8.40 -4.82
CA GLY A 35 15.07 -9.48 -5.31
C GLY A 35 15.20 -9.48 -6.84
N LEU A 36 14.08 -9.37 -7.57
CA LEU A 36 14.08 -9.25 -9.02
C LEU A 36 14.83 -8.00 -9.50
N TYR A 37 14.61 -6.86 -8.85
CA TYR A 37 15.29 -5.60 -9.19
C TYR A 37 16.80 -5.68 -8.98
N PHE A 38 17.28 -6.13 -7.82
CA PHE A 38 18.71 -6.26 -7.56
C PHE A 38 19.36 -7.31 -8.47
N THR A 39 18.65 -8.40 -8.76
CA THR A 39 19.14 -9.39 -9.73
C THR A 39 19.27 -8.77 -11.12
N ALA A 40 18.28 -8.01 -11.57
CA ALA A 40 18.34 -7.31 -12.85
C ALA A 40 19.47 -6.26 -12.89
N VAL A 41 19.67 -5.50 -11.81
CA VAL A 41 20.80 -4.56 -11.69
C VAL A 41 22.13 -5.29 -11.83
N VAL A 42 22.33 -6.41 -11.12
CA VAL A 42 23.58 -7.19 -11.21
C VAL A 42 23.82 -7.76 -12.61
N LEU A 43 22.76 -8.12 -13.34
CA LEU A 43 22.86 -8.73 -14.66
C LEU A 43 23.01 -7.72 -15.80
N PHE A 44 22.39 -6.54 -15.68
CA PHE A 44 22.25 -5.59 -16.79
C PHE A 44 22.98 -4.26 -16.60
N LEU A 45 23.37 -3.90 -15.37
CA LEU A 45 24.15 -2.67 -15.14
C LEU A 45 25.66 -2.96 -15.13
N PRO A 46 26.48 -1.97 -15.54
CA PRO A 46 27.93 -2.05 -15.38
C PRO A 46 28.34 -2.27 -13.91
N PRO A 47 29.47 -2.95 -13.65
CA PRO A 47 29.91 -3.22 -12.30
C PRO A 47 30.31 -1.91 -11.59
N PRO A 48 30.15 -1.84 -10.25
CA PRO A 48 30.25 -0.57 -9.52
C PRO A 48 31.65 0.05 -9.52
N ASN A 49 32.70 -0.73 -9.77
CA ASN A 49 34.07 -0.25 -9.91
C ASN A 49 34.25 0.64 -11.16
N GLU A 50 33.52 0.36 -12.23
CA GLU A 50 33.57 1.17 -13.46
C GLU A 50 32.77 2.46 -13.28
N ILE A 51 31.59 2.38 -12.64
CA ILE A 51 30.75 3.54 -12.33
C ILE A 51 31.44 4.49 -11.32
N ALA A 52 32.20 3.95 -10.37
CA ALA A 52 32.97 4.72 -9.39
C ALA A 52 34.27 5.31 -9.94
N ALA A 53 34.76 4.82 -11.10
CA ALA A 53 35.91 5.39 -11.78
C ALA A 53 35.56 6.72 -12.47
N VAL A 54 34.26 6.98 -12.70
CA VAL A 54 33.77 8.22 -13.29
C VAL A 54 33.70 9.33 -12.22
N GLY A 55 34.09 10.55 -12.59
CA GLY A 55 34.43 11.61 -11.63
C GLY A 55 33.23 12.39 -11.07
N SER A 56 32.04 12.24 -11.65
CA SER A 56 30.84 12.98 -11.26
C SER A 56 29.54 12.17 -11.40
N LEU A 57 28.52 12.55 -10.63
CA LEU A 57 27.19 11.91 -10.67
C LEU A 57 26.56 11.96 -12.07
N THR A 58 26.67 13.11 -12.76
CA THR A 58 26.12 13.28 -14.11
C THR A 58 26.80 12.33 -15.10
N GLU A 59 28.12 12.21 -15.06
CA GLU A 59 28.85 11.28 -15.93
C GLU A 59 28.54 9.81 -15.60
N SER A 60 28.37 9.45 -14.32
CA SER A 60 27.92 8.10 -13.94
C SER A 60 26.54 7.77 -14.52
N MET A 61 25.60 8.71 -14.50
CA MET A 61 24.27 8.52 -15.08
C MET A 61 24.33 8.37 -16.60
N GLU A 62 25.15 9.17 -17.28
CA GLU A 62 25.34 9.08 -18.73
C GLU A 62 26.00 7.76 -19.14
N PHE A 63 27.01 7.31 -18.40
CA PHE A 63 27.67 6.02 -18.60
C PHE A 63 26.69 4.84 -18.42
N VAL A 64 25.88 4.85 -17.37
CA VAL A 64 24.85 3.82 -17.17
C VAL A 64 23.82 3.85 -18.30
N ALA A 65 23.43 5.04 -18.76
CA ALA A 65 22.46 5.19 -19.84
C ALA A 65 23.00 4.76 -21.22
N SER A 66 24.31 4.89 -21.45
CA SER A 66 24.94 4.46 -22.71
C SER A 66 25.23 2.97 -22.76
N GLU A 67 25.56 2.36 -21.62
CA GLU A 67 25.94 0.94 -21.54
C GLU A 67 24.75 -0.01 -21.34
N ILE A 68 23.60 0.51 -20.87
CA ILE A 68 22.44 -0.34 -20.68
C ILE A 68 21.87 -0.80 -22.03
N ASP A 69 21.83 -2.11 -22.23
CA ASP A 69 21.20 -2.70 -23.41
C ASP A 69 19.67 -2.47 -23.39
N THR A 70 19.06 -2.48 -24.58
CA THR A 70 17.59 -2.30 -24.74
C THR A 70 16.82 -3.34 -23.92
N MET A 71 17.33 -4.57 -23.80
CA MET A 71 16.71 -5.60 -22.96
C MET A 71 16.79 -5.25 -21.48
N GLY A 72 17.93 -4.77 -20.99
CA GLY A 72 18.10 -4.35 -19.60
C GLY A 72 17.19 -3.18 -19.25
N GLN A 73 17.10 -2.19 -20.13
CA GLN A 73 16.18 -1.06 -19.99
C GLN A 73 14.73 -1.53 -19.93
N PHE A 74 14.31 -2.43 -20.83
CA PHE A 74 12.97 -2.99 -20.83
C PHE A 74 12.67 -3.74 -19.52
N VAL A 75 13.55 -4.64 -19.09
CA VAL A 75 13.36 -5.46 -17.87
C VAL A 75 13.28 -4.58 -16.62
N LEU A 76 14.19 -3.62 -16.45
CA LEU A 76 14.16 -2.72 -15.30
C LEU A 76 12.90 -1.85 -15.31
N SER A 77 12.55 -1.27 -16.46
CA SER A 77 11.35 -0.44 -16.59
C SER A 77 10.09 -1.25 -16.29
N PHE A 78 10.04 -2.50 -16.77
CA PHE A 78 8.94 -3.42 -16.49
C PHE A 78 8.83 -3.73 -14.99
N ILE A 79 9.94 -4.08 -14.33
CA ILE A 79 9.94 -4.37 -12.89
C ILE A 79 9.48 -3.15 -12.09
N VAL A 80 10.02 -1.97 -12.38
CA VAL A 80 9.67 -0.71 -11.69
C VAL A 80 8.19 -0.38 -11.88
N LEU A 81 7.70 -0.45 -13.12
CA LEU A 81 6.31 -0.16 -13.45
C LEU A 81 5.35 -1.14 -12.74
N PHE A 82 5.60 -2.45 -12.85
CA PHE A 82 4.75 -3.46 -12.22
C PHE A 82 4.80 -3.40 -10.69
N ALA A 83 5.97 -3.14 -10.10
CA ALA A 83 6.07 -2.93 -8.66
C ALA A 83 5.25 -1.72 -8.19
N ALA A 84 5.31 -0.60 -8.91
CA ALA A 84 4.55 0.61 -8.59
C ALA A 84 3.03 0.41 -8.77
N ILE A 85 2.61 -0.22 -9.87
CA ILE A 85 1.21 -0.55 -10.13
C ILE A 85 0.66 -1.48 -9.04
N ASP A 86 1.38 -2.54 -8.71
CA ASP A 86 0.98 -3.50 -7.69
C ASP A 86 0.88 -2.85 -6.29
N ALA A 87 1.88 -2.05 -5.91
CA ALA A 87 1.85 -1.29 -4.66
C ALA A 87 0.67 -0.32 -4.59
N THR A 88 0.32 0.32 -5.72
CA THR A 88 -0.83 1.23 -5.83
C THR A 88 -2.15 0.48 -5.62
N PHE A 89 -2.38 -0.61 -6.35
CA PHE A 89 -3.61 -1.39 -6.21
C PHE A 89 -3.79 -1.94 -4.79
N ARG A 90 -2.71 -2.44 -4.18
CA ARG A 90 -2.70 -2.92 -2.80
C ARG A 90 -2.98 -1.80 -1.79
N ALA A 91 -2.39 -0.63 -1.98
CA ALA A 91 -2.61 0.52 -1.10
C ALA A 91 -4.03 1.11 -1.23
N LEU A 92 -4.66 0.96 -2.39
CA LEU A 92 -6.05 1.36 -2.64
C LEU A 92 -7.07 0.30 -2.17
N GLY A 93 -6.63 -0.91 -1.81
CA GLY A 93 -7.52 -1.96 -1.33
C GLY A 93 -8.24 -2.74 -2.43
N PHE A 94 -7.60 -2.95 -3.58
CA PHE A 94 -8.07 -3.87 -4.61
C PHE A 94 -7.36 -5.23 -4.46
N PRO A 95 -7.87 -6.17 -3.65
CA PRO A 95 -7.28 -7.50 -3.54
C PRO A 95 -7.47 -8.30 -4.85
N PRO A 96 -6.47 -9.07 -5.31
CA PRO A 96 -6.66 -10.00 -6.41
C PRO A 96 -7.60 -11.13 -5.96
N GLY A 97 -8.77 -11.25 -6.59
CA GLY A 97 -9.74 -12.32 -6.29
C GLY A 97 -11.12 -11.84 -5.83
N SER A 98 -11.42 -10.54 -5.84
CA SER A 98 -12.77 -10.01 -5.55
C SER A 98 -13.79 -10.29 -6.67
N ASN A 99 -13.72 -11.47 -7.31
CA ASN A 99 -14.76 -11.96 -8.20
C ASN A 99 -15.98 -12.32 -7.34
N GLY A 100 -16.77 -11.31 -6.98
CA GLY A 100 -18.22 -11.34 -6.84
C GLY A 100 -18.91 -12.30 -5.87
N ASP A 101 -18.24 -13.28 -5.28
CA ASP A 101 -18.91 -14.33 -4.51
C ASP A 101 -18.17 -14.59 -3.19
N SER A 102 -18.77 -14.10 -2.10
CA SER A 102 -18.49 -14.37 -0.67
C SER A 102 -17.40 -13.53 0.01
N ALA A 103 -17.82 -12.35 0.50
CA ALA A 103 -17.50 -11.81 1.83
C ALA A 103 -18.27 -10.48 2.00
N ASP A 104 -19.50 -10.53 2.51
CA ASP A 104 -20.37 -9.35 2.79
C ASP A 104 -19.86 -8.50 3.98
N GLY A 105 -18.55 -8.47 4.23
CA GLY A 105 -17.93 -7.72 5.31
C GLY A 105 -17.30 -6.41 4.84
N PRO A 106 -17.24 -5.36 5.68
CA PRO A 106 -16.51 -4.13 5.34
C PRO A 106 -15.03 -4.42 5.07
N SER A 107 -14.38 -3.57 4.27
CA SER A 107 -12.93 -3.62 4.08
C SER A 107 -12.23 -2.62 4.99
N CYS A 108 -11.08 -2.98 5.54
CA CYS A 108 -10.31 -2.11 6.41
C CYS A 108 -9.88 -0.82 5.67
N PRO A 109 -10.22 0.39 6.15
CA PRO A 109 -9.90 1.65 5.46
C PRO A 109 -8.39 1.98 5.43
N HIS A 110 -7.58 1.23 6.18
CA HIS A 110 -6.15 1.47 6.33
C HIS A 110 -5.27 0.55 5.47
N CYS A 111 -5.72 -0.68 5.21
CA CYS A 111 -4.96 -1.67 4.43
C CYS A 111 -5.77 -2.39 3.35
N GLY A 112 -7.08 -2.12 3.24
CA GLY A 112 -7.95 -2.60 2.17
C GLY A 112 -8.20 -4.10 2.14
N LYS A 113 -7.88 -4.82 3.21
CA LYS A 113 -8.22 -6.24 3.37
C LYS A 113 -9.54 -6.39 4.12
N GLU A 114 -10.16 -7.55 3.97
CA GLU A 114 -11.39 -7.92 4.66
C GLU A 114 -11.28 -7.64 6.16
N LEU A 115 -12.27 -6.93 6.69
CA LEU A 115 -12.35 -6.58 8.09
C LEU A 115 -13.26 -7.55 8.82
N ASP A 116 -12.75 -8.07 9.92
CA ASP A 116 -13.54 -8.78 10.92
C ASP A 116 -14.16 -7.73 11.87
N GLU A 117 -15.48 -7.59 11.82
CA GLU A 117 -16.25 -6.59 12.58
C GLU A 117 -16.27 -6.87 14.09
N ASP A 118 -15.97 -8.10 14.52
CA ASP A 118 -15.87 -8.45 15.94
C ASP A 118 -14.58 -7.91 16.58
N LEU A 119 -13.64 -7.41 15.77
CA LEU A 119 -12.37 -6.87 16.23
C LEU A 119 -12.35 -5.34 16.15
N SER A 120 -12.06 -4.68 17.28
CA SER A 120 -11.74 -3.23 17.34
C SER A 120 -10.41 -2.85 16.69
N PHE A 121 -9.77 -3.79 16.00
CA PHE A 121 -8.55 -3.59 15.24
C PHE A 121 -8.53 -4.50 14.02
N CYS A 122 -7.87 -4.06 12.96
CA CYS A 122 -7.66 -4.90 11.79
C CYS A 122 -6.60 -5.96 12.08
N HIS A 123 -6.96 -7.24 12.08
CA HIS A 123 -6.03 -8.35 12.30
C HIS A 123 -4.89 -8.41 11.27
N TRP A 124 -5.05 -7.77 10.11
CA TRP A 124 -4.04 -7.75 9.08
C TRP A 124 -2.95 -6.69 9.24
N CYS A 125 -3.35 -5.44 9.53
CA CYS A 125 -2.41 -4.31 9.57
C CYS A 125 -2.25 -3.72 10.97
N THR A 126 -2.94 -4.32 11.95
CA THR A 126 -2.93 -3.97 13.37
C THR A 126 -3.36 -2.52 13.64
N THR A 127 -4.05 -1.87 12.70
CA THR A 127 -4.66 -0.55 12.96
C THR A 127 -5.82 -0.72 13.92
N ARG A 128 -5.96 0.17 14.91
CA ARG A 128 -7.20 0.26 15.68
C ARG A 128 -8.28 0.90 14.81
N LEU A 129 -9.52 0.52 15.07
CA LEU A 129 -10.70 1.00 14.37
C LEU A 129 -11.63 1.62 15.42
N GLU A 130 -12.14 2.80 15.12
CA GLU A 130 -13.21 3.38 15.94
C GLU A 130 -14.50 2.63 15.64
N PRO A 131 -15.18 2.05 16.65
CA PRO A 131 -16.51 1.50 16.45
C PRO A 131 -17.46 2.64 16.08
N GLU A 132 -18.30 2.46 15.06
CA GLU A 132 -19.41 3.37 14.83
C GLU A 132 -20.37 3.18 16.02
N GLU A 133 -20.46 4.19 16.90
CA GLU A 133 -21.44 4.20 17.98
C GLU A 133 -22.83 4.18 17.33
N PRO A 134 -23.67 3.15 17.56
CA PRO A 134 -25.03 3.18 17.05
C PRO A 134 -25.75 4.38 17.68
N GLU A 135 -26.33 5.24 16.85
CA GLU A 135 -27.23 6.29 17.32
C GLU A 135 -28.40 5.63 18.06
N GLU A 136 -28.34 5.61 19.39
CA GLU A 136 -29.45 5.25 20.27
C GLU A 136 -30.65 6.14 19.90
N PRO A 137 -31.78 5.59 19.41
CA PRO A 137 -32.94 6.39 19.09
C PRO A 137 -33.44 7.02 20.38
N GLY A 138 -33.29 8.34 20.47
CA GLY A 138 -33.63 9.15 21.64
C GLY A 138 -34.94 8.71 22.28
N GLU A 139 -34.81 8.16 23.48
CA GLU A 139 -35.88 7.75 24.35
C GLU A 139 -36.80 8.96 24.57
N SER A 140 -38.01 8.91 24.02
CA SER A 140 -39.04 9.90 24.30
C SER A 140 -39.43 9.77 25.77
N GLU A 141 -38.94 10.67 26.63
CA GLU A 141 -39.42 10.81 28.01
C GLU A 141 -40.94 11.01 27.99
N PRO A 142 -41.75 10.11 28.59
CA PRO A 142 -43.14 10.41 28.83
C PRO A 142 -43.18 11.34 30.05
N THR A 143 -43.32 12.64 29.82
CA THR A 143 -43.59 13.59 30.90
C THR A 143 -44.93 13.21 31.55
N ALA A 144 -44.86 12.48 32.65
CA ALA A 144 -45.99 12.20 33.51
C ALA A 144 -46.57 13.53 34.01
N GLY A 145 -47.80 13.84 33.61
CA GLY A 145 -48.53 15.00 34.11
C GLY A 145 -48.78 14.88 35.62
N PRO A 146 -48.80 15.99 36.38
CA PRO A 146 -49.17 15.92 37.78
C PRO A 146 -50.69 15.79 37.90
N ALA A 147 -51.13 14.67 38.49
CA ALA A 147 -52.47 14.52 39.06
C ALA A 147 -52.43 14.85 40.56
N GLU A 148 -53.53 15.44 41.04
CA GLU A 148 -53.93 15.69 42.44
C GLU A 148 -53.25 16.88 43.17
N ALA A 149 -53.89 17.72 44.01
CA ALA A 149 -55.22 17.70 44.61
C ALA A 149 -55.64 19.10 45.10
N ARG A 150 -56.91 19.44 44.87
CA ARG A 150 -57.91 19.98 45.83
C ARG A 150 -57.39 20.67 47.11
N ASN A 151 -57.68 21.98 47.23
CA ASN A 151 -58.29 22.64 48.38
C ASN A 151 -58.91 23.98 47.98
#